data_AF-A0A0A9W671-F1
#
_entry.id   AF-A0A0A9W671-F1
#
_cell.length_a   1.000
_cell.length_b   1.000
_cell.length_c   1.000
_cell.angle_alpha   90.00
_cell.angle_beta   90.00
_cell.angle_gamma   90.00
#
_symmetry.space_group_name_H-M   'P 1'
#
loop_
_entity.id
_entity.type
_entity.pdbx_description
1 polymer ?
#
loop_
_entity_poly.entity_id
_entity_poly.type
_entity_poly.pdbx_seq_one_letter_code
_entity_poly.pdbx_strand_id
1 'polypeptide(L)'
;MTDHGLDTQMLIRYLKKRFHDEKPVDVLSVDVKNAVPKGDNYASLVHRVKMSCLTAAGKKKSFSMIVKTELQGEGCKEAMQVWPVFRIETVMYTTILPMMEELMEEF
;
A
#
# COMPACT_ATOMS: atom_id res chain seq x y z
N MET A 1 17.17 5.29 12.52
CA MET A 1 15.93 5.19 11.72
C MET A 1 16.02 3.87 10.97
N THR A 2 15.09 2.94 11.23
CA THR A 2 15.14 1.59 10.67
C THR A 2 14.84 1.68 9.18
N ASP A 3 15.80 1.35 8.32
CA ASP A 3 15.61 1.32 6.88
C ASP A 3 14.71 0.14 6.50
N HIS A 4 13.45 0.44 6.25
CA HIS A 4 12.41 -0.53 5.89
C HIS A 4 12.24 -0.65 4.37
N GLY A 5 13.11 -0.02 3.56
CA GLY A 5 13.09 -0.13 2.09
C GLY A 5 11.85 0.47 1.40
N LEU A 6 11.06 1.30 2.11
CA LEU A 6 9.87 1.95 1.55
C LEU A 6 10.09 3.46 1.44
N ASP A 7 9.70 4.03 0.30
CA ASP A 7 9.64 5.49 0.14
C ASP A 7 8.38 6.05 0.84
N THR A 8 8.56 6.45 2.10
CA THR A 8 7.48 7.03 2.90
C THR A 8 6.98 8.37 2.35
N GLN A 9 7.80 9.12 1.61
CA GLN A 9 7.38 10.37 0.98
C GLN A 9 6.45 10.11 -0.20
N MET A 10 6.73 9.07 -1.00
CA MET A 10 5.82 8.63 -2.05
C MET A 10 4.46 8.20 -1.48
N LEU A 11 4.46 7.44 -0.39
CA LEU A 11 3.24 7.01 0.29
C LEU A 11 2.38 8.19 0.75
N ILE A 12 3.00 9.24 1.31
CA ILE A 12 2.29 10.48 1.69
C ILE A 12 1.65 11.16 0.48
N ARG A 13 2.35 11.19 -0.68
CA ARG A 13 1.78 11.75 -1.92
C ARG A 13 0.54 10.99 -2.36
N TYR A 14 0.55 9.66 -2.26
CA TYR A 14 -0.65 8.85 -2.56
C TYR A 14 -1.81 9.13 -1.60
N LEU A 15 -1.53 9.23 -0.30
CA LEU A 15 -2.55 9.62 0.68
C LEU A 15 -3.12 11.01 0.40
N LYS A 16 -2.27 11.99 0.05
CA LYS A 16 -2.69 13.35 -0.34
C LYS A 16 -3.60 13.36 -1.57
N LYS A 17 -3.38 12.45 -2.53
CA LYS A 17 -4.21 12.33 -3.74
C LYS A 17 -5.53 11.62 -3.45
N ARG A 18 -5.56 10.66 -2.53
CA ARG A 18 -6.76 9.87 -2.20
C ARG A 18 -7.73 10.60 -1.26
N PHE A 19 -7.22 11.30 -0.25
CA PHE A 19 -8.01 11.93 0.80
C PHE A 19 -8.04 13.45 0.64
N HIS A 20 -8.90 13.95 -0.25
CA HIS A 20 -9.00 15.39 -0.53
C HIS A 20 -9.42 16.22 0.69
N ASP A 21 -10.51 15.85 1.37
CA ASP A 21 -11.06 16.62 2.50
C ASP A 21 -10.25 16.47 3.80
N GLU A 22 -9.52 15.36 3.92
CA GLU A 22 -8.70 15.03 5.10
C GLU A 22 -7.22 14.92 4.73
N LYS A 23 -6.79 15.80 3.82
CA LYS A 23 -5.45 15.78 3.25
C LYS A 23 -4.39 15.84 4.35
N PRO A 24 -3.51 14.82 4.48
CA PRO A 24 -2.39 14.90 5.39
C PRO A 24 -1.45 16.01 4.90
N VAL A 25 -1.05 16.91 5.78
CA VAL A 25 -0.13 18.02 5.48
C VAL A 25 1.28 17.62 5.90
N ASP A 26 1.41 17.21 7.16
CA ASP A 26 2.66 16.79 7.80
C ASP A 26 2.55 15.39 8.39
N VAL A 27 3.68 14.68 8.43
CA VAL A 27 3.79 13.37 9.06
C VAL A 27 4.45 13.51 10.42
N LEU A 28 3.73 13.04 11.43
CA LEU A 28 4.16 13.04 12.82
C LEU A 28 4.92 11.77 13.17
N SER A 29 4.49 10.62 12.66
CA SER A 29 5.17 9.35 12.86
C SER A 29 4.82 8.32 11.78
N VAL A 30 5.73 7.37 11.58
CA VAL A 30 5.55 6.23 10.68
C VAL A 30 5.98 4.96 11.43
N ASP A 31 5.09 3.98 11.51
CA ASP A 31 5.34 2.63 12.01
C ASP A 31 5.19 1.64 10.85
N VAL A 32 6.27 0.93 10.52
CA VAL A 32 6.29 -0.09 9.45
C VAL A 32 6.57 -1.45 10.07
N LYS A 33 5.70 -2.41 9.80
CA LYS A 33 5.82 -3.80 10.27
C LYS A 33 5.56 -4.77 9.13
N ASN A 34 6.04 -5.99 9.23
CA ASN A 34 5.59 -7.06 8.33
C ASN A 34 4.11 -7.31 8.57
N ALA A 35 3.33 -7.41 7.49
CA ALA A 35 1.89 -7.60 7.58
C ALA A 35 1.51 -9.05 7.92
N VAL A 36 2.40 -10.00 7.63
CA VAL A 36 2.24 -11.44 7.89
C VAL A 36 3.56 -12.05 8.40
N PRO A 37 3.51 -13.25 9.01
CA PRO A 37 4.70 -13.99 9.43
C PRO A 37 5.69 -14.29 8.29
N LYS A 38 6.94 -14.57 8.68
CA LYS A 38 7.98 -15.02 7.74
C LYS A 38 7.58 -16.38 7.16
N GLY A 39 7.61 -16.50 5.84
CA GLY A 39 7.23 -17.72 5.14
C GLY A 39 5.83 -17.69 4.52
N ASP A 40 4.98 -16.72 4.88
CA ASP A 40 3.61 -16.65 4.33
C ASP A 40 3.54 -15.83 3.03
N ASN A 41 4.55 -14.98 2.75
CA ASN A 41 4.65 -14.27 1.47
C ASN A 41 5.79 -14.82 0.61
N TYR A 42 5.44 -15.53 -0.46
CA TYR A 42 6.41 -16.16 -1.38
C TYR A 42 6.73 -15.32 -2.62
N ALA A 43 5.83 -14.42 -3.03
CA ALA A 43 5.96 -13.66 -4.28
C ALA A 43 6.19 -12.15 -4.07
N SER A 44 6.06 -11.66 -2.83
CA SER A 44 6.20 -10.24 -2.51
C SER A 44 6.60 -10.03 -1.05
N LEU A 45 7.10 -8.85 -0.71
CA LEU A 45 7.14 -8.37 0.66
C LEU A 45 5.84 -7.64 0.96
N VAL A 46 5.24 -7.88 2.13
CA VAL A 46 3.98 -7.24 2.52
C VAL A 46 4.17 -6.51 3.83
N HIS A 47 4.02 -5.19 3.78
CA HIS A 47 4.20 -4.30 4.91
C HIS A 47 2.86 -3.73 5.36
N ARG A 48 2.66 -3.68 6.68
CA ARG A 48 1.63 -2.89 7.32
C ARG A 48 2.24 -1.57 7.75
N VAL A 49 1.77 -0.48 7.16
CA VAL A 49 2.25 0.88 7.42
C VAL A 49 1.17 1.64 8.18
N LYS A 50 1.52 2.21 9.33
CA LYS A 50 0.68 3.14 10.08
C LYS A 50 1.36 4.51 10.11
N MET A 51 0.69 5.52 9.59
CA MET A 51 1.18 6.90 9.57
C MET A 51 0.26 7.78 10.41
N SER A 52 0.82 8.49 11.38
CA SER A 52 0.10 9.56 12.07
C SER A 52 0.44 10.87 11.41
N CYS A 53 -0.56 11.60 10.92
CA CYS A 53 -0.40 12.83 10.17
C CYS A 53 -1.21 13.96 10.79
N LEU A 54 -0.76 15.20 10.59
CA LEU A 54 -1.59 16.39 10.78
C LEU A 54 -2.38 16.64 9.49
N THR A 55 -3.68 16.88 9.58
CA THR A 55 -4.51 17.23 8.42
C THR A 55 -4.55 18.73 8.20
N ALA A 56 -5.00 19.17 7.03
CA ALA A 56 -5.18 20.61 6.74
C ALA A 56 -6.14 21.31 7.71
N ALA A 57 -7.04 20.56 8.34
CA ALA A 57 -7.93 21.05 9.39
C ALA A 57 -7.27 21.12 10.79
N GLY A 58 -5.95 20.91 10.89
CA GLY A 58 -5.21 20.91 12.15
C GLY A 58 -5.47 19.71 13.05
N LYS A 59 -6.17 18.68 12.56
CA LYS A 59 -6.47 17.47 13.34
C LYS A 59 -5.39 16.41 13.15
N LYS A 60 -5.09 15.64 14.20
CA LYS A 60 -4.27 14.43 14.07
C LYS A 60 -5.13 13.28 13.55
N LYS A 61 -4.68 12.62 12.49
CA LYS A 61 -5.33 11.45 11.90
C LYS A 61 -4.32 10.32 11.68
N SER A 62 -4.78 9.09 11.92
CA SER A 62 -4.03 7.88 11.62
C SER A 62 -4.47 7.29 10.30
N PHE A 63 -3.51 6.99 9.42
CA PHE A 63 -3.70 6.30 8.15
C PHE A 63 -3.05 4.93 8.25
N SER A 64 -3.80 3.88 7.91
CA SER A 64 -3.30 2.50 7.86
C SER A 64 -3.34 1.99 6.44
N MET A 65 -2.26 1.35 6.00
CA MET A 65 -2.12 0.83 4.64
C MET A 65 -1.44 -0.54 4.66
N ILE A 66 -1.76 -1.36 3.66
CA ILE A 66 -0.97 -2.53 3.30
C ILE A 66 -0.20 -2.18 2.03
N VAL A 67 1.12 -2.32 2.07
CA VAL A 67 2.01 -2.02 0.95
C VAL A 67 2.68 -3.33 0.54
N LYS A 68 2.41 -3.78 -0.68
CA LYS A 68 3.13 -4.89 -1.30
C LYS A 68 4.28 -4.35 -2.13
N THR A 69 5.45 -4.96 -2.03
CA THR A 69 6.63 -4.63 -2.84
C THR A 69 7.27 -5.89 -3.38
N GLU A 70 8.09 -5.72 -4.42
CA GLU A 70 8.87 -6.81 -5.01
C GLU A 70 9.82 -7.43 -3.96
N LEU A 71 10.05 -8.74 -4.09
CA LEU A 71 11.14 -9.40 -3.36
C LEU A 71 12.48 -8.81 -3.81
N GLN A 72 13.37 -8.61 -2.85
CA GLN A 72 14.73 -8.16 -3.13
C GLN A 72 15.67 -9.37 -3.11
N GLY A 73 16.32 -9.64 -4.24
CA GLY A 73 17.24 -10.78 -4.40
C GLY A 73 17.62 -10.97 -5.88
N GLU A 74 18.71 -11.71 -6.12
CA GLU A 74 19.12 -12.08 -7.47
C GLU A 74 18.03 -12.94 -8.15
N GLY A 75 17.68 -12.62 -9.41
CA GLY A 75 16.66 -13.34 -10.17
C GLY A 75 15.21 -12.92 -9.91
N CYS A 76 14.92 -12.17 -8.83
CA CYS A 76 13.55 -11.75 -8.49
C CYS A 76 12.99 -10.73 -9.49
N LYS A 77 13.82 -9.80 -9.98
CA LYS A 77 13.40 -8.79 -10.96
C LYS A 77 13.06 -9.43 -12.31
N GLU A 78 13.87 -10.38 -12.74
CA GLU A 78 13.67 -11.13 -13.98
C GLU A 78 12.38 -11.97 -13.90
N ALA A 79 12.15 -12.65 -12.78
CA ALA A 79 10.89 -13.36 -12.54
C ALA A 79 9.68 -12.43 -12.58
N MET A 80 9.80 -11.22 -12.00
CA MET A 80 8.71 -10.23 -11.99
C MET A 80 8.43 -9.61 -13.36
N GLN A 81 9.43 -9.55 -14.25
CA GLN A 81 9.23 -9.13 -15.64
C GLN A 81 8.45 -10.16 -16.44
N VAL A 82 8.65 -11.45 -16.16
CA VAL A 82 7.93 -12.55 -16.83
C VAL A 82 6.49 -12.65 -16.34
N TRP A 83 6.25 -12.38 -15.05
CA TRP A 83 4.91 -12.39 -14.45
C TRP A 83 4.52 -11.03 -13.86
N PRO A 84 3.64 -10.25 -14.54
CA PRO A 84 3.25 -8.91 -14.10
C PRO A 84 2.20 -8.96 -12.96
N VAL A 85 2.51 -9.66 -11.87
CA VAL A 85 1.59 -9.96 -10.76
C VAL A 85 0.95 -8.70 -10.19
N PHE A 86 1.71 -7.63 -9.95
CA PHE A 86 1.17 -6.39 -9.38
C PHE A 86 0.26 -5.64 -10.34
N ARG A 87 0.47 -5.75 -11.65
CA ARG A 87 -0.43 -5.15 -12.64
C ARG A 87 -1.78 -5.88 -12.62
N ILE A 88 -1.74 -7.22 -12.59
CA ILE A 88 -2.94 -8.06 -12.49
C ILE A 88 -3.67 -7.78 -11.18
N GLU A 89 -2.97 -7.79 -10.04
CA GLU A 89 -3.55 -7.46 -8.74
C GLU A 89 -4.17 -6.05 -8.72
N THR A 90 -3.50 -5.06 -9.30
CA THR A 90 -4.04 -3.68 -9.36
C THR A 90 -5.37 -3.68 -10.11
N VAL A 91 -5.42 -4.26 -11.32
CA VAL A 91 -6.67 -4.35 -12.12
C VAL A 91 -7.75 -5.13 -11.36
N MET A 92 -7.37 -6.20 -10.68
CA MET A 92 -8.28 -7.00 -9.87
C MET A 92 -8.96 -6.14 -8.78
N TYR A 93 -8.18 -5.42 -7.98
CA TYR A 93 -8.70 -4.62 -6.87
C TYR A 93 -9.37 -3.32 -7.30
N THR A 94 -8.93 -2.68 -8.39
CA THR A 94 -9.47 -1.36 -8.78
C THR A 94 -10.62 -1.43 -9.77
N THR A 95 -10.81 -2.58 -10.45
CA THR A 95 -11.75 -2.68 -11.56
C THR A 95 -12.60 -3.93 -11.46
N ILE A 96 -11.98 -5.12 -11.42
CA ILE A 96 -12.74 -6.36 -11.51
C ILE A 96 -13.56 -6.62 -10.25
N LEU A 97 -13.00 -6.45 -9.04
CA LEU A 97 -13.74 -6.64 -7.79
C LEU A 97 -14.94 -5.69 -7.66
N PRO A 98 -14.80 -4.36 -7.89
CA PRO A 98 -15.96 -3.46 -7.91
C PRO A 98 -17.05 -3.89 -8.91
N MET A 99 -16.70 -4.30 -10.13
CA MET A 99 -17.67 -4.79 -11.10
C MET A 99 -18.38 -6.07 -10.64
N MET A 100 -17.67 -6.95 -9.94
CA MET A 100 -18.27 -8.15 -9.34
C MET A 100 -19.22 -7.78 -8.19
N GLU A 101 -18.87 -6.79 -7.37
CA GLU A 101 -19.74 -6.27 -6.30
C GLU A 101 -21.02 -5.68 -6.89
N GLU A 102 -20.92 -4.83 -7.92
CA GLU A 102 -22.08 -4.27 -8.63
C GLU A 102 -22.99 -5.37 -9.18
N LEU A 103 -22.43 -6.39 -9.84
CA LEU A 103 -23.20 -7.51 -10.36
C LEU A 103 -23.92 -8.30 -9.26
N MET A 104 -23.31 -8.45 -8.08
CA MET A 104 -23.94 -9.15 -6.96
C MET A 104 -25.08 -8.34 -6.32
N GLU A 105 -25.03 -7.01 -6.37
CA GLU A 105 -26.10 -6.14 -5.86
C GLU A 105 -27.35 -6.11 -6.77
N GLU A 106 -27.24 -6.58 -8.02
CA GLU A 106 -28.35 -6.69 -8.97
C GLU A 106 -29.28 -7.91 -8.72
N PHE A 107 -28.89 -8.82 -7.82
CA PHE A 107 -29.65 -10.05 -7.47
C PHE A 107 -30.16 -10.02 -6.03
#